data_AF-A0A0F9FZ69-F1
#
_entry.id   AF-A0A0F9FZ69-F1
#
_cell.length_a   1.000
_cell.length_b   1.000
_cell.length_c   1.000
_cell.angle_alpha   90.00
_cell.angle_beta   90.00
_cell.angle_gamma   90.00
#
_symmetry.space_group_name_H-M   'P 1'
#
loop_
_entity.id
_entity.type
_entity.pdbx_description
1 polymer ?
#
loop_
_entity_poly.entity_id
_entity_poly.type
_entity_poly.pdbx_seq_one_letter_code
_entity_poly.pdbx_strand_id
1 'polypeptide(L)'
;LQGRYNLLALREVLPALRRVQVFDTRGDALAKFAADMGSKTSLEIVPAGSAEEVFDGADIAVTATGWLDEPIFKADWIAPGTLALPIHARGWEPKALREVDKFIVDDWQQFSHSLAGFYGPMPEPYAQLGQVVVGDRPGRESPTERIIDFNYGMAIHDVAMATEILGRARQQGLGTTLPHTDGVMPYSQ
;
A
#
# COMPACT_ATOMS: atom_id res chain seq x y z
N LEU A 1 -5.72 10.34 2.68
CA LEU A 1 -4.64 10.62 1.71
C LEU A 1 -4.24 9.36 0.96
N GLN A 2 -3.73 8.35 1.68
CA GLN A 2 -3.22 7.09 1.13
C GLN A 2 -4.22 6.37 0.21
N GLY A 3 -5.48 6.20 0.63
CA GLY A 3 -6.49 5.55 -0.22
C GLY A 3 -6.74 6.26 -1.55
N ARG A 4 -6.66 7.60 -1.60
CA ARG A 4 -6.87 8.37 -2.86
C ARG A 4 -5.73 8.13 -3.84
N TYR A 5 -4.49 8.22 -3.37
CA TYR A 5 -3.34 8.05 -4.26
C TYR A 5 -3.11 6.59 -4.68
N ASN A 6 -3.44 5.62 -3.81
CA ASN A 6 -3.43 4.21 -4.21
C ASN A 6 -4.47 3.93 -5.31
N LEU A 7 -5.68 4.49 -5.20
CA LEU A 7 -6.67 4.36 -6.27
C LEU A 7 -6.17 4.96 -7.60
N LEU A 8 -5.56 6.15 -7.55
CA LEU A 8 -5.01 6.78 -8.75
C LEU A 8 -3.86 5.97 -9.36
N ALA A 9 -2.97 5.42 -8.54
CA ALA A 9 -1.88 4.57 -8.99
C ALA A 9 -2.39 3.25 -9.59
N LEU A 10 -3.34 2.59 -8.93
CA LEU A 10 -3.96 1.35 -9.43
C LEU A 10 -4.66 1.58 -10.76
N ARG A 11 -5.40 2.67 -10.92
CA ARG A 11 -6.03 3.03 -12.20
C ARG A 11 -4.99 3.15 -13.32
N GLU A 12 -3.83 3.74 -13.05
CA GLU A 12 -2.78 3.94 -14.05
C GLU A 12 -2.18 2.61 -14.51
N VAL A 13 -1.94 1.68 -13.58
CA VAL A 13 -1.32 0.38 -13.90
C VAL A 13 -2.32 -0.71 -14.28
N LEU A 14 -3.61 -0.51 -14.01
CA LEU A 14 -4.70 -1.44 -14.32
C LEU A 14 -5.75 -0.76 -15.22
N PRO A 15 -5.52 -0.70 -16.54
CA PRO A 15 -6.44 -0.06 -17.47
C PRO A 15 -7.82 -0.74 -17.55
N ALA A 16 -7.94 -1.97 -17.06
CA ALA A 16 -9.20 -2.72 -16.98
C ALA A 16 -9.99 -2.47 -15.68
N LEU A 17 -9.45 -1.71 -14.71
CA LEU A 17 -10.16 -1.37 -13.48
C LEU A 17 -11.41 -0.54 -13.80
N ARG A 18 -12.58 -0.99 -13.34
CA ARG A 18 -13.88 -0.33 -13.62
C ARG A 18 -14.66 0.06 -12.38
N ARG A 19 -14.62 -0.78 -11.35
CA ARG A 19 -15.42 -0.64 -10.14
C ARG A 19 -14.52 -0.69 -8.90
N VAL A 20 -14.82 0.15 -7.93
CA VAL A 20 -14.08 0.24 -6.67
C VAL A 20 -15.06 0.30 -5.52
N GLN A 21 -15.03 -0.74 -4.68
CA GLN A 21 -15.74 -0.75 -3.41
C GLN A 21 -14.91 0.00 -2.38
N VAL A 22 -15.53 0.87 -1.60
CA VAL A 22 -14.82 1.68 -0.60
C VAL A 22 -15.60 1.76 0.70
N PHE A 23 -14.89 1.67 1.80
CA PHE A 23 -15.43 1.82 3.15
C PHE A 23 -14.51 2.71 3.99
N ASP A 24 -15.11 3.53 4.84
CA ASP A 24 -14.45 4.25 5.94
C ASP A 24 -15.44 4.28 7.10
N THR A 25 -14.96 4.12 8.34
CA THR A 25 -15.83 4.21 9.54
C THR A 25 -16.43 5.59 9.70
N ARG A 26 -15.82 6.61 9.09
CA ARG A 26 -16.33 7.99 9.06
C ARG A 26 -17.08 8.24 7.76
N GLY A 27 -18.41 8.33 7.87
CA GLY A 27 -19.30 8.53 6.73
C GLY A 27 -19.01 9.82 5.93
N ASP A 28 -18.56 10.89 6.57
CA ASP A 28 -18.15 12.13 5.90
C ASP A 28 -16.88 11.94 5.06
N ALA A 29 -15.91 11.18 5.58
CA ALA A 29 -14.68 10.84 4.85
C ALA A 29 -14.98 9.95 3.63
N LEU A 30 -15.87 8.96 3.79
CA LEU A 30 -16.36 8.08 2.73
C LEU A 30 -17.07 8.88 1.63
N ALA A 31 -18.05 9.71 1.99
CA ALA A 31 -18.79 10.54 1.05
C ALA A 31 -17.86 11.49 0.28
N LYS A 32 -16.91 12.13 0.98
CA LYS A 32 -15.91 13.00 0.35
C LYS A 32 -14.99 12.23 -0.59
N PHE A 33 -14.56 11.03 -0.20
CA PHE A 33 -13.75 10.17 -1.08
C PHE A 33 -14.52 9.82 -2.36
N ALA A 34 -15.77 9.37 -2.23
CA ALA A 34 -16.59 8.98 -3.37
C ALA A 34 -16.82 10.16 -4.33
N ALA A 35 -17.13 11.35 -3.82
CA ALA A 35 -17.29 12.55 -4.63
C ALA A 35 -15.99 12.97 -5.32
N ASP A 36 -14.88 13.03 -4.58
CA ASP A 36 -13.57 13.42 -5.11
C ASP A 36 -13.08 12.47 -6.21
N MET A 37 -13.22 11.15 -5.98
CA MET A 37 -12.68 10.13 -6.89
C MET A 37 -13.62 9.87 -8.07
N GLY A 38 -14.94 9.94 -7.86
CA GLY A 38 -15.93 9.86 -8.94
C GLY A 38 -15.84 11.03 -9.91
N SER A 39 -15.40 12.21 -9.47
CA SER A 39 -15.19 13.36 -10.37
C SER A 39 -13.84 13.35 -11.10
N LYS A 40 -12.82 12.70 -10.53
CA LYS A 40 -11.44 12.64 -11.10
C LYS A 40 -11.19 11.41 -11.96
N THR A 41 -12.06 10.41 -11.89
CA THR A 41 -11.88 9.12 -12.56
C THR A 41 -13.16 8.72 -13.29
N SER A 42 -13.03 7.80 -14.24
CA SER A 42 -14.17 7.15 -14.90
C SER A 42 -14.62 5.88 -14.17
N LEU A 43 -14.21 5.70 -12.91
CA LEU A 43 -14.47 4.50 -12.13
C LEU A 43 -15.82 4.60 -11.44
N GLU A 44 -16.51 3.48 -11.37
CA GLU A 44 -17.68 3.31 -10.51
C GLU A 44 -17.23 3.19 -9.06
N ILE A 45 -17.41 4.26 -8.27
CA ILE A 45 -17.10 4.24 -6.84
C ILE A 45 -18.34 3.82 -6.06
N VAL A 46 -18.27 2.68 -5.38
CA VAL A 46 -19.38 2.08 -4.65
C VAL A 46 -19.08 2.08 -3.15
N PRO A 47 -19.76 2.91 -2.36
CA PRO A 47 -19.67 2.84 -0.90
C PRO A 47 -20.19 1.48 -0.40
N ALA A 48 -19.39 0.77 0.38
CA ALA A 48 -19.77 -0.45 1.08
C ALA A 48 -20.22 -0.14 2.52
N GLY A 49 -20.99 -1.04 3.13
CA GLY A 49 -21.47 -0.93 4.50
C GLY A 49 -20.47 -1.38 5.57
N SER A 50 -19.44 -2.13 5.18
CA SER A 50 -18.40 -2.61 6.11
C SER A 50 -17.06 -2.83 5.41
N ALA A 51 -15.99 -3.00 6.19
CA ALA A 51 -14.69 -3.40 5.67
C ALA A 51 -14.75 -4.79 5.02
N GLU A 52 -15.48 -5.74 5.61
CA GLU A 52 -15.66 -7.10 5.09
C GLU A 52 -16.27 -7.11 3.69
N GLU A 53 -17.31 -6.30 3.48
CA GLU A 53 -17.98 -6.16 2.18
C GLU A 53 -17.05 -5.61 1.09
N VAL A 54 -16.02 -4.83 1.44
CA VAL A 54 -15.01 -4.39 0.45
C VAL A 54 -14.17 -5.56 -0.06
N PHE A 55 -13.93 -6.58 0.78
CA PHE A 55 -13.18 -7.77 0.39
C PHE A 55 -14.02 -8.75 -0.44
N ASP A 56 -15.34 -8.75 -0.26
CA ASP A 56 -16.24 -9.66 -0.97
C ASP A 56 -16.21 -9.40 -2.49
N GLY A 57 -15.69 -10.38 -3.23
CA GLY A 57 -15.50 -10.31 -4.68
C GLY A 57 -14.39 -9.38 -5.16
N ALA A 58 -13.48 -8.92 -4.28
CA ALA A 58 -12.37 -8.07 -4.67
C ALA A 58 -11.18 -8.85 -5.27
N ASP A 59 -10.81 -8.51 -6.50
CA ASP A 59 -9.54 -8.98 -7.10
C ASP A 59 -8.32 -8.37 -6.38
N ILE A 60 -8.46 -7.11 -5.94
CA ILE A 60 -7.41 -6.37 -5.23
C ILE A 60 -8.05 -5.64 -4.04
N ALA A 61 -7.52 -5.86 -2.85
CA ALA A 61 -7.94 -5.19 -1.63
C ALA A 61 -6.82 -4.30 -1.08
N VAL A 62 -7.09 -3.01 -0.88
CA VAL A 62 -6.12 -2.06 -0.31
C VAL A 62 -6.60 -1.59 1.05
N THR A 63 -5.80 -1.74 2.09
CA THR A 63 -6.13 -1.21 3.42
C THR A 63 -5.34 0.06 3.69
N ALA A 64 -6.03 1.19 3.75
CA ALA A 64 -5.44 2.52 3.95
C ALA A 64 -6.06 3.25 5.17
N THR A 65 -6.07 2.56 6.31
CA THR A 65 -6.74 3.01 7.55
C THR A 65 -5.83 3.82 8.47
N GLY A 66 -6.41 4.50 9.46
CA GLY A 66 -5.64 5.09 10.55
C GLY A 66 -5.09 4.02 11.51
N TRP A 67 -4.78 4.48 12.72
CA TRP A 67 -4.42 3.60 13.83
C TRP A 67 -5.56 2.63 14.15
N LEU A 68 -5.20 1.36 14.33
CA LEU A 68 -6.08 0.28 14.75
C LEU A 68 -5.46 -0.39 15.98
N ASP A 69 -6.25 -0.50 17.05
CA ASP A 69 -5.81 -1.11 18.31
C ASP A 69 -5.84 -2.64 18.24
N GLU A 70 -6.77 -3.21 17.45
CA GLU A 70 -6.98 -4.64 17.30
C GLU A 70 -6.96 -5.07 15.83
N PRO A 71 -6.64 -6.34 15.53
CA PRO A 71 -6.83 -6.92 14.20
C PRO A 71 -8.31 -6.93 13.79
N ILE A 72 -8.62 -6.36 12.63
CA ILE A 72 -9.96 -6.35 12.03
C ILE A 72 -10.00 -7.00 10.65
N PHE A 73 -8.87 -7.04 9.93
CA PHE A 73 -8.72 -7.66 8.62
C PHE A 73 -8.38 -9.14 8.79
N LYS A 74 -9.31 -9.98 8.37
CA LYS A 74 -9.26 -11.42 8.62
C LYS A 74 -8.63 -12.17 7.47
N ALA A 75 -7.94 -13.28 7.78
CA ALA A 75 -7.43 -14.18 6.74
C ALA A 75 -8.55 -14.70 5.84
N ASP A 76 -9.71 -15.00 6.42
CA ASP A 76 -10.85 -15.63 5.75
C ASP A 76 -11.55 -14.69 4.76
N TRP A 77 -11.24 -13.39 4.80
CA TRP A 77 -11.74 -12.40 3.84
C TRP A 77 -10.98 -12.42 2.51
N ILE A 78 -9.78 -13.01 2.47
CA ILE A 78 -8.96 -13.06 1.27
C ILE A 78 -9.41 -14.24 0.41
N ALA A 79 -10.28 -13.97 -0.56
CA ALA A 79 -10.78 -14.97 -1.49
C ALA A 79 -9.65 -15.49 -2.42
N PRO A 80 -9.79 -16.72 -2.97
CA PRO A 80 -8.86 -17.21 -3.99
C PRO A 80 -8.68 -16.22 -5.14
N GLY A 81 -7.43 -15.93 -5.49
CA GLY A 81 -7.08 -14.96 -6.53
C GLY A 81 -6.91 -13.52 -6.04
N THR A 82 -7.33 -13.18 -4.82
CA THR A 82 -7.20 -11.82 -4.28
C THR A 82 -5.73 -11.44 -4.03
N LEU A 83 -5.37 -10.22 -4.42
CA LEU A 83 -4.16 -9.52 -3.99
C LEU A 83 -4.51 -8.50 -2.91
N ALA A 84 -4.00 -8.70 -1.71
CA ALA A 84 -4.10 -7.75 -0.61
C ALA A 84 -2.86 -6.86 -0.54
N LEU A 85 -3.07 -5.55 -0.46
CA LEU A 85 -2.04 -4.50 -0.38
C LEU A 85 -2.22 -3.69 0.90
N PRO A 86 -1.67 -4.14 2.04
CA PRO A 86 -1.70 -3.38 3.26
C PRO A 86 -0.79 -2.15 3.19
N ILE A 87 -1.36 -0.95 3.29
CA ILE A 87 -0.58 0.30 3.35
C ILE A 87 -0.21 0.66 4.80
N HIS A 88 -1.03 0.23 5.74
CA HIS A 88 -0.76 0.42 7.17
C HIS A 88 -0.42 -0.92 7.82
N ALA A 89 0.60 -0.88 8.67
CA ALA A 89 1.19 -2.06 9.29
C ALA A 89 0.33 -2.73 10.36
N ARG A 90 -0.90 -2.28 10.61
CA ARG A 90 -1.75 -2.77 11.72
C ARG A 90 -3.13 -3.17 11.22
N GLY A 91 -3.81 -3.95 12.05
CA GLY A 91 -5.18 -4.37 11.80
C GLY A 91 -5.30 -5.70 11.08
N TRP A 92 -4.21 -6.35 10.69
CA TRP A 92 -4.26 -7.68 10.07
C TRP A 92 -4.11 -8.77 11.12
N GLU A 93 -4.89 -9.84 10.98
CA GLU A 93 -4.67 -11.02 11.80
C GLU A 93 -3.31 -11.66 11.46
N PRO A 94 -2.50 -12.09 12.45
CA PRO A 94 -1.25 -12.79 12.17
C PRO A 94 -1.44 -14.07 11.34
N LYS A 95 -2.62 -14.71 11.41
CA LYS A 95 -2.95 -15.87 10.57
C LYS A 95 -3.01 -15.52 9.08
N ALA A 96 -3.40 -14.30 8.72
CA ALA A 96 -3.47 -13.87 7.32
C ALA A 96 -2.10 -13.96 6.64
N LEU A 97 -1.03 -13.61 7.35
CA LEU A 97 0.33 -13.67 6.82
C LEU A 97 0.83 -15.11 6.60
N ARG A 98 0.27 -16.09 7.33
CA ARG A 98 0.66 -17.51 7.27
C ARG A 98 -0.16 -18.33 6.29
N GLU A 99 -1.42 -17.96 6.10
CA GLU A 99 -2.38 -18.79 5.38
C GLU A 99 -2.50 -18.43 3.90
N VAL A 100 -1.90 -17.32 3.46
CA VAL A 100 -1.84 -16.96 2.03
C VAL A 100 -0.78 -17.76 1.29
N ASP A 101 -0.98 -17.91 -0.02
CA ASP A 101 -0.06 -18.68 -0.87
C ASP A 101 1.28 -17.95 -1.03
N LYS A 102 1.26 -16.61 -1.09
CA LYS A 102 2.48 -15.77 -1.13
C LYS A 102 2.36 -14.58 -0.20
N PHE A 103 3.24 -14.54 0.80
CA PHE A 103 3.49 -13.37 1.64
C PHE A 103 4.77 -12.67 1.15
N ILE A 104 4.63 -11.45 0.66
CA ILE A 104 5.71 -10.64 0.09
C ILE A 104 5.87 -9.39 0.94
N VAL A 105 7.11 -8.93 1.11
CA VAL A 105 7.46 -7.69 1.83
C VAL A 105 8.47 -6.91 1.01
N ASP A 106 8.72 -5.64 1.32
CA ASP A 106 9.76 -4.85 0.67
C ASP A 106 11.16 -5.17 1.21
N ASP A 107 11.32 -5.12 2.53
CA ASP A 107 12.56 -5.50 3.23
C ASP A 107 12.26 -6.34 4.48
N TRP A 108 12.71 -7.59 4.48
CA TRP A 108 12.39 -8.53 5.56
C TRP A 108 13.04 -8.13 6.89
N GLN A 109 14.25 -7.60 6.87
CA GLN A 109 14.95 -7.23 8.10
C GLN A 109 14.22 -6.08 8.82
N GLN A 110 13.85 -5.04 8.08
CA GLN A 110 13.10 -3.90 8.58
C GLN A 110 11.67 -4.31 8.98
N PHE A 111 10.99 -5.09 8.14
CA PHE A 111 9.62 -5.53 8.41
C PHE A 111 9.57 -6.38 9.69
N SER A 112 10.43 -7.40 9.77
CA SER A 112 10.48 -8.29 10.93
C SER A 112 10.81 -7.56 12.22
N HIS A 113 11.79 -6.66 12.19
CA HIS A 113 12.18 -5.86 13.36
C HIS A 113 11.06 -4.89 13.79
N SER A 114 10.46 -4.17 12.85
CA SER A 114 9.47 -3.13 13.14
C SER A 114 8.14 -3.69 13.62
N LEU A 115 7.78 -4.90 13.19
CA LEU A 115 6.45 -5.47 13.39
C LEU A 115 6.41 -6.72 14.28
N ALA A 116 7.55 -7.22 14.76
CA ALA A 116 7.62 -8.36 15.68
C ALA A 116 6.69 -8.23 16.90
N GLY A 117 6.59 -7.03 17.47
CA GLY A 117 5.75 -6.77 18.65
C GLY A 117 4.25 -6.84 18.39
N PHE A 118 3.80 -6.67 17.15
CA PHE A 118 2.38 -6.66 16.78
C PHE A 118 1.88 -8.03 16.31
N TYR A 119 2.73 -8.78 15.61
CA TYR A 119 2.31 -10.02 14.95
C TYR A 119 2.86 -11.28 15.62
N GLY A 120 3.72 -11.14 16.64
CA GLY A 120 4.43 -12.26 17.23
C GLY A 120 5.38 -12.92 16.22
N PRO A 121 5.59 -14.24 16.32
CA PRO A 121 6.36 -14.97 15.31
C PRO A 121 5.69 -14.88 13.93
N MET A 122 6.32 -14.14 13.03
CA MET A 122 5.88 -14.01 11.65
C MET A 122 6.45 -15.14 10.79
N PRO A 123 5.70 -15.63 9.79
CA PRO A 123 6.26 -16.55 8.80
C PRO A 123 7.36 -15.84 8.02
N GLU A 124 8.36 -16.60 7.57
CA GLU A 124 9.32 -16.10 6.60
C GLU A 124 8.56 -15.74 5.30
N PRO A 125 8.83 -14.58 4.69
CA PRO A 125 8.16 -14.18 3.47
C PRO A 125 8.59 -15.10 2.33
N TYR A 126 7.67 -15.32 1.40
CA TYR A 126 7.96 -16.04 0.16
C TYR A 126 9.05 -15.33 -0.67
N ALA A 127 8.98 -14.00 -0.73
CA ALA A 127 9.94 -13.17 -1.43
C ALA A 127 9.97 -11.74 -0.87
N GLN A 128 11.06 -11.04 -1.14
CA GLN A 128 11.09 -9.59 -1.08
C GLN A 128 10.63 -9.02 -2.44
N LEU A 129 9.92 -7.89 -2.45
CA LEU A 129 9.32 -7.31 -3.65
C LEU A 129 10.35 -7.08 -4.75
N GLY A 130 11.56 -6.62 -4.39
CA GLY A 130 12.66 -6.43 -5.33
C GLY A 130 13.02 -7.71 -6.11
N GLN A 131 12.94 -8.89 -5.48
CA GLN A 131 13.21 -10.18 -6.13
C GLN A 131 12.13 -10.53 -7.15
N VAL A 132 10.89 -10.13 -6.90
CA VAL A 132 9.79 -10.30 -7.86
C VAL A 132 9.95 -9.35 -9.04
N VAL A 133 10.29 -8.09 -8.77
CA VAL A 133 10.48 -7.05 -9.78
C VAL A 133 11.60 -7.39 -10.77
N VAL A 134 12.71 -7.97 -10.31
CA VAL A 134 13.84 -8.35 -11.18
C VAL A 134 13.68 -9.73 -11.83
N GLY A 135 12.62 -10.48 -11.48
CA GLY A 135 12.33 -11.79 -12.04
C GLY A 135 13.05 -12.98 -11.37
N ASP A 136 13.73 -12.76 -10.24
CA ASP A 136 14.40 -13.82 -9.46
C ASP A 136 13.41 -14.75 -8.77
N ARG A 137 12.23 -14.22 -8.40
CA ARG A 137 11.12 -14.98 -7.82
C ARG A 137 9.85 -14.69 -8.63
N PRO A 138 9.07 -15.70 -9.05
CA PRO A 138 7.82 -15.44 -9.75
C PRO A 138 6.81 -14.76 -8.81
N GLY A 139 6.05 -13.82 -9.37
CA GLY A 139 4.90 -13.20 -8.72
C GLY A 139 3.73 -14.17 -8.65
N ARG A 140 2.58 -13.84 -9.26
CA ARG A 140 1.44 -14.77 -9.38
C ARG A 140 1.73 -15.85 -10.42
N GLU A 141 1.50 -17.11 -10.06
CA GLU A 141 1.67 -18.31 -10.90
C GLU A 141 0.34 -19.05 -11.15
N SER A 142 -0.67 -18.82 -10.31
CA SER A 142 -2.02 -19.36 -10.54
C SER A 142 -3.12 -18.30 -10.29
N PRO A 143 -4.28 -18.44 -10.96
CA PRO A 143 -5.39 -17.50 -10.80
C PRO A 143 -6.04 -17.58 -9.40
N THR A 144 -5.76 -18.62 -8.61
CA THR A 144 -6.35 -18.83 -7.29
C THR A 144 -5.43 -18.47 -6.13
N GLU A 145 -4.16 -18.16 -6.38
CA GLU A 145 -3.23 -17.77 -5.32
C GLU A 145 -3.74 -16.54 -4.57
N ARG A 146 -3.75 -16.61 -3.25
CA ARG A 146 -3.95 -15.48 -2.36
C ARG A 146 -2.59 -14.87 -2.10
N ILE A 147 -2.46 -13.58 -2.35
CA ILE A 147 -1.18 -12.87 -2.21
C ILE A 147 -1.38 -11.70 -1.26
N ILE A 148 -0.51 -11.58 -0.27
CA ILE A 148 -0.34 -10.35 0.51
C ILE A 148 1.02 -9.77 0.13
N ASP A 149 1.02 -8.56 -0.42
CA ASP A 149 2.24 -7.75 -0.58
C ASP A 149 2.22 -6.62 0.46
N PHE A 150 2.95 -6.83 1.55
CA PHE A 150 2.94 -6.00 2.76
C PHE A 150 4.23 -5.19 2.86
N ASN A 151 4.27 -4.09 2.15
CA ASN A 151 5.42 -3.20 2.16
C ASN A 151 5.37 -2.25 3.37
N TYR A 152 6.42 -2.26 4.20
CA TYR A 152 6.52 -1.38 5.36
C TYR A 152 6.86 0.06 4.97
N GLY A 153 7.66 0.22 3.91
CA GLY A 153 8.21 1.48 3.42
C GLY A 153 9.71 1.56 3.65
N MET A 154 10.46 1.66 2.55
CA MET A 154 11.90 1.90 2.56
C MET A 154 12.23 3.33 2.13
N ALA A 155 13.20 3.96 2.81
CA ALA A 155 13.67 5.31 2.47
C ALA A 155 14.19 5.42 1.01
N ILE A 156 14.63 4.30 0.43
CA ILE A 156 15.09 4.28 -0.97
C ILE A 156 13.95 4.65 -1.94
N HIS A 157 12.70 4.32 -1.60
CA HIS A 157 11.53 4.64 -2.44
C HIS A 157 11.35 6.16 -2.52
N ASP A 158 11.48 6.85 -1.38
CA ASP A 158 11.38 8.31 -1.31
C ASP A 158 12.52 9.00 -2.06
N VAL A 159 13.76 8.53 -1.86
CA VAL A 159 14.94 9.09 -2.54
C VAL A 159 14.87 8.87 -4.06
N ALA A 160 14.44 7.70 -4.51
CA ALA A 160 14.27 7.41 -5.93
C ALA A 160 13.20 8.33 -6.55
N MET A 161 12.03 8.46 -5.89
CA MET A 161 10.97 9.35 -6.35
C MET A 161 11.41 10.82 -6.38
N ALA A 162 12.06 11.29 -5.31
CA ALA A 162 12.56 12.67 -5.22
C ALA A 162 13.62 12.97 -6.28
N THR A 163 14.49 12.00 -6.59
CA THR A 163 15.51 12.13 -7.65
C THR A 163 14.85 12.33 -9.02
N GLU A 164 13.83 11.54 -9.33
CA GLU A 164 13.07 11.67 -10.59
C GLU A 164 12.34 13.03 -10.67
N ILE A 165 11.66 13.43 -9.59
CA ILE A 165 10.97 14.73 -9.52
C ILE A 165 11.96 15.89 -9.71
N LEU A 166 13.11 15.84 -9.04
CA LEU A 166 14.15 16.86 -9.16
C LEU A 166 14.71 16.93 -10.58
N GLY A 167 14.93 15.78 -11.22
CA GLY A 167 15.34 15.70 -12.61
C GLY A 167 14.36 16.40 -13.55
N ARG A 168 13.07 16.10 -13.44
CA ARG A 168 12.00 16.72 -14.24
C ARG A 168 11.86 18.22 -13.95
N ALA A 169 11.92 18.64 -12.69
CA ALA A 169 11.83 20.04 -12.31
C ALA A 169 12.96 20.86 -12.95
N ARG A 170 14.20 20.35 -12.90
CA ARG A 170 15.36 20.99 -13.55
C ARG A 170 15.19 21.12 -15.06
N GLN A 171 14.71 20.08 -15.73
CA GLN A 171 14.46 20.11 -17.19
C GLN A 171 13.39 21.13 -17.58
N GLN A 172 12.42 21.40 -16.69
CA GLN A 172 11.33 22.35 -16.91
C GLN A 172 11.63 23.76 -16.36
N GLY A 173 12.82 23.99 -15.79
CA GLY A 173 13.16 25.27 -15.16
C GLY A 173 12.29 25.60 -13.93
N LEU A 174 11.76 24.58 -13.25
CA LEU A 174 10.92 24.72 -12.06
C LEU A 174 11.75 24.64 -10.78
N GLY A 175 11.30 25.37 -9.74
CA GLY A 175 11.88 25.36 -8.40
C GLY A 175 12.66 26.63 -8.07
N THR A 176 13.21 26.68 -6.86
CA THR A 176 13.97 27.82 -6.34
C THR A 176 15.29 27.31 -5.76
N THR A 177 16.42 27.78 -6.30
CA THR A 177 17.73 27.52 -5.71
C THR A 177 17.82 28.28 -4.40
N LEU A 178 18.02 27.55 -3.31
CA LEU A 178 18.32 28.13 -2.01
C LEU A 178 19.84 28.27 -1.86
N PRO A 179 20.34 29.33 -1.19
CA PRO A 179 21.77 29.44 -0.90
C PRO A 179 22.22 28.24 -0.06
N HIS A 180 23.41 27.73 -0.38
CA HIS A 180 24.07 26.78 0.50
C HIS A 180 24.45 27.52 1.80
N THR A 181 24.03 27.01 2.95
CA THR A 181 24.43 27.60 4.24
C THR A 181 25.88 27.23 4.52
N ASP A 182 26.81 28.12 4.17
CA ASP A 182 28.24 27.99 4.48
C ASP A 182 28.58 28.40 5.94
N GLY A 183 27.61 28.33 6.86
CA GLY A 183 27.73 28.80 8.24
C GLY A 183 27.77 27.67 9.27
N VAL A 184 28.45 27.92 10.40
CA VAL A 184 28.42 27.06 11.60
C VAL A 184 26.97 26.80 11.99
N MET A 185 26.54 25.54 11.97
CA MET A 185 25.20 25.14 12.38
C MET A 185 24.98 25.56 13.84
N PRO A 186 23.94 26.35 14.18
CA PRO A 186 23.77 26.95 15.50
C PRO A 186 23.59 25.94 16.66
N TYR A 187 23.55 24.64 16.36
CA TYR A 187 23.38 23.55 17.33
C TYR A 187 24.39 22.41 17.15
N SER A 188 25.55 22.64 16.51
CA SER A 188 26.61 21.62 16.37
C SER A 188 27.61 21.59 17.54
N GLN A 189 27.17 21.85 18.78
CA GLN A 189 27.96 21.62 20.00
C GLN A 189 27.37 20.49 20.82
#